data_AF-A0A359KR57-F1
#
_entry.id   AF-A0A359KR57-F1
#
_cell.length_a   1.000
_cell.length_b   1.000
_cell.length_c   1.000
_cell.angle_alpha   90.00
_cell.angle_beta   90.00
_cell.angle_gamma   90.00
#
_symmetry.space_group_name_H-M   'P 1'
#
loop_
_entity.id
_entity.type
_entity.pdbx_description
1 polymer ?
#
loop_
_entity_poly.entity_id
_entity_poly.type
_entity_poly.pdbx_seq_one_letter_code
_entity_poly.pdbx_strand_id
1 'polypeptide(L)' 'VSAGIDDIMVVTGGPHAGHFLPVLRTGRQFGIRHLEYTFQENEGGIAEALSLCEEFADGEPACVILGDNTT' A
#
# COMPACT_ATOMS: atom_id res chain seq x y z
N VAL A 1 -8.71 -3.44 13.72
CA VAL A 1 -7.61 -4.42 13.82
C VAL A 1 -6.30 -3.67 14.02
N SER A 2 -5.39 -4.13 14.88
CA SER A 2 -4.01 -3.63 14.96
C SER A 2 -3.07 -4.82 14.82
N ALA A 3 -2.24 -4.81 13.78
CA ALA A 3 -1.39 -5.94 13.39
C ALA A 3 0.09 -5.76 13.76
N GLY A 4 0.47 -4.60 14.30
CA GLY A 4 1.88 -4.28 14.61
C GLY A 4 2.76 -4.07 13.36
N ILE A 5 2.17 -3.75 12.21
CA ILE A 5 2.86 -3.48 10.95
C ILE A 5 3.07 -1.96 10.82
N ASP A 6 4.32 -1.53 10.65
CA ASP A 6 4.71 -0.13 10.49
C ASP A 6 5.53 0.17 9.22
N ASP A 7 5.79 -0.87 8.41
CA ASP A 7 6.31 -0.80 7.05
C ASP A 7 5.16 -1.09 6.09
N ILE A 8 4.78 -0.11 5.27
CA ILE A 8 3.56 -0.19 4.45
C ILE A 8 3.83 0.27 3.02
N MET A 9 3.41 -0.54 2.05
CA MET A 9 3.24 -0.12 0.65
C MET A 9 1.76 0.17 0.37
N VAL A 10 1.47 1.33 -0.21
CA VAL A 10 0.16 1.66 -0.77
C VAL A 10 0.19 1.48 -2.28
N VAL A 11 -0.46 0.42 -2.77
CA VAL A 11 -0.73 0.25 -4.19
C VAL A 11 -1.96 1.07 -4.55
N THR A 12 -1.84 1.97 -5.51
CA THR A 12 -2.95 2.80 -6.00
C THR A 12 -2.97 2.81 -7.52
N GLY A 13 -4.05 3.29 -8.13
CA GLY A 13 -4.22 3.29 -9.57
C GLY A 13 -5.31 4.26 -10.01
N GLY A 14 -5.43 4.43 -11.33
CA GLY A 14 -6.47 5.24 -11.92
C GLY A 14 -6.36 6.76 -11.64
N PRO A 15 -7.43 7.53 -11.92
CA PRO A 15 -7.37 8.99 -11.97
C PRO A 15 -7.17 9.68 -10.61
N HIS A 16 -7.31 8.94 -9.51
CA HIS A 16 -7.27 9.49 -8.16
C HIS A 16 -6.07 9.02 -7.33
N ALA A 17 -5.11 8.32 -7.95
CA ALA A 17 -3.89 7.86 -7.28
C ALA A 17 -3.17 8.97 -6.49
N GLY A 18 -3.08 10.16 -7.07
CA GLY A 18 -2.44 11.33 -6.44
C GLY A 18 -3.14 11.86 -5.18
N HIS A 19 -4.40 11.48 -4.92
CA HIS A 19 -5.15 11.96 -3.76
C HIS A 19 -4.67 11.35 -2.44
N PHE A 20 -3.97 10.21 -2.46
CA PHE A 20 -3.45 9.58 -1.26
C PHE A 20 -2.26 10.33 -0.65
N LEU A 21 -1.42 10.94 -1.47
CA LEU A 21 -0.23 11.69 -1.06
C LEU A 21 -0.52 12.82 -0.05
N PRO A 22 -1.47 13.76 -0.29
CA PRO A 22 -1.73 14.85 0.65
C PRO A 22 -2.32 14.37 2.00
N VAL A 23 -3.01 13.22 2.01
CA VAL A 23 -3.68 12.64 3.18
C VAL A 23 -2.69 11.85 4.04
N LEU A 24 -2.01 10.88 3.42
CA LEU A 24 -1.16 9.92 4.11
C LEU A 24 0.29 10.43 4.28
N ARG A 25 0.77 11.25 3.33
CA ARG A 25 2.11 11.85 3.32
C ARG A 25 3.18 10.78 3.53
N THR A 26 3.97 10.89 4.61
CA THR A 26 5.01 9.93 4.97
C THR A 26 4.55 8.91 6.00
N GLY A 27 3.28 8.94 6.41
CA GLY A 27 2.74 8.06 7.45
C GLY A 27 3.20 8.35 8.88
N ARG A 28 4.25 9.15 9.07
CA ARG A 28 4.86 9.42 10.39
C ARG A 28 3.87 9.95 11.44
N GLN A 29 2.89 10.75 11.02
CA GLN A 29 1.85 11.27 11.92
C GLN A 29 0.94 10.16 12.50
N PHE A 30 0.94 8.97 11.88
CA PHE A 30 0.20 7.79 12.30
C PHE A 30 1.10 6.75 12.99
N GLY A 31 2.37 7.07 13.26
CA GLY A 31 3.34 6.12 13.83
C GLY A 31 3.88 5.09 12.85
N ILE A 32 3.62 5.25 11.55
CA ILE A 32 4.19 4.40 10.49
C ILE A 32 5.67 4.74 10.35
N ARG A 33 6.52 3.71 10.36
CA ARG A 33 7.98 3.82 10.27
C ARG A 33 8.42 4.12 8.84
N HIS A 34 7.79 3.45 7.87
CA HIS A 34 8.10 3.59 6.46
C HIS A 34 6.84 3.39 5.60
N LEU A 35 6.63 4.29 4.64
CA LEU A 35 5.46 4.33 3.78
C LEU A 35 5.89 4.61 2.35
N GLU A 36 5.61 3.68 1.45
CA GLU A 36 5.85 3.79 0.01
C GLU A 36 4.55 3.74 -0.79
N TYR A 37 4.62 4.23 -2.03
CA TYR A 37 3.50 4.22 -2.96
C TYR A 37 3.95 3.62 -4.28
N THR A 38 3.12 2.76 -4.86
CA THR A 38 3.30 2.27 -6.22
C THR A 38 2.02 2.44 -7.03
N PHE A 39 2.17 2.46 -8.35
CA PHE A 39 1.07 2.71 -9.29
C PHE A 39 0.78 1.46 -10.12
N GLN A 40 -0.45 0.97 -10.04
CA GLN A 40 -0.97 -0.09 -10.90
C GLN A 40 -1.55 0.54 -12.17
N GLU A 41 -0.92 0.25 -13.32
CA GLU A 41 -1.31 0.84 -14.61
C GLU A 41 -2.61 0.26 -15.17
N ASN A 42 -2.88 -1.04 -14.95
CA ASN A 42 -3.99 -1.77 -15.56
C ASN A 42 -4.94 -2.37 -14.51
N GLU A 43 -6.07 -2.91 -14.97
CA GLU A 43 -7.00 -3.66 -14.12
C GLU A 43 -6.61 -5.16 -14.00
N GLY A 44 -5.33 -5.47 -13.78
CA GLY A 44 -4.84 -6.85 -13.65
C GLY A 44 -5.16 -7.52 -12.30
N GLY A 45 -5.91 -6.83 -11.43
CA GLY A 45 -6.39 -7.34 -10.15
C GLY A 45 -5.31 -7.46 -9.08
N ILE A 46 -5.62 -8.23 -8.03
CA ILE A 46 -4.76 -8.35 -6.83
C ILE A 46 -3.39 -8.95 -7.17
N ALA A 47 -3.32 -9.89 -8.11
CA ALA A 47 -2.05 -10.54 -8.46
C ALA A 47 -1.04 -9.55 -9.07
N GLU A 48 -1.49 -8.65 -9.96
CA GLU A 48 -0.65 -7.59 -10.52
C GLU A 48 -0.23 -6.62 -9.41
N ALA A 49 -1.16 -6.18 -8.55
CA ALA A 49 -0.84 -5.32 -7.42
C ALA A 49 0.25 -5.91 -6.50
N LEU A 50 0.19 -7.21 -6.22
CA LEU A 50 1.20 -7.90 -5.41
C LEU A 50 2.55 -8.03 -6.13
N SER A 51 2.56 -8.21 -7.46
CA SER A 51 3.80 -8.25 -8.23
C SER A 51 4.58 -6.93 -8.18
N LEU A 52 3.87 -5.81 -8.10
CA LEU A 52 4.47 -4.48 -7.91
C LEU A 52 5.10 -4.29 -6.52
N CYS A 53 4.87 -5.22 -5.59
CA CYS A 53 5.36 -5.16 -4.22
C CYS A 53 6.55 -6.10 -3.95
N GLU A 54 7.09 -6.77 -4.97
CA GLU A 54 8.15 -7.77 -4.80
C GLU A 54 9.39 -7.19 -4.11
N GLU A 55 9.89 -6.06 -4.60
CA GLU A 55 11.09 -5.41 -4.03
C GLU A 55 10.83 -4.89 -2.60
N PHE A 56 9.63 -4.35 -2.33
CA PHE A 56 9.26 -3.88 -1.00
C PHE A 56 9.14 -5.04 0.01
N ALA A 57 8.62 -6.18 -0.43
CA ALA A 57 8.46 -7.35 0.43
C ALA A 57 9.81 -8.01 0.78
N ASP A 58 10.82 -7.91 -0.09
CA ASP A 58 12.18 -8.45 0.12
C ASP A 58 12.20 -9.92 0.59
N GLY A 59 11.23 -10.73 0.12
CA GLY A 59 11.06 -12.13 0.54
C GLY A 59 10.52 -12.36 1.95
N GLU A 60 10.19 -11.30 2.69
CA GLU A 60 9.60 -11.36 4.03
C GLU A 60 8.08 -11.65 3.99
N PRO A 61 7.49 -12.15 5.10
CA PRO A 61 6.05 -12.37 5.19
C PRO A 61 5.26 -11.07 5.02
N ALA A 62 4.27 -11.08 4.12
CA ALA A 62 3.40 -9.93 3.87
C ALA A 62 1.95 -10.17 4.36
N CYS A 63 1.29 -9.09 4.76
CA CYS A 63 -0.14 -9.04 5.03
C CYS A 63 -0.80 -8.07 4.05
N VAL A 64 -1.94 -8.46 3.47
CA VAL A 64 -2.63 -7.70 2.43
C VAL A 64 -4.02 -7.33 2.93
N ILE A 65 -4.38 -6.05 2.80
CA ILE A 65 -5.72 -5.52 3.07
C ILE A 65 -6.17 -4.76 1.83
N LEU A 66 -7.40 -5.01 1.37
CA LEU A 66 -8.01 -4.23 0.30
C LEU A 66 -8.48 -2.88 0.86
N GLY A 67 -8.25 -1.81 0.11
CA GLY A 67 -8.50 -0.44 0.58
C GLY A 67 -9.97 -0.10 0.86
N ASP A 68 -10.90 -0.92 0.40
CA ASP A 68 -12.35 -0.81 0.60
C ASP A 68 -12.89 -1.79 1.65
N ASN A 69 -12.07 -2.70 2.17
CA ASN A 69 -12.47 -3.61 3.23
C ASN A 69 -12.59 -2.86 4.55
N THR A 70 -13.83 -2.68 5.00
CA THR A 70 -14.18 -2.07 6.28
C THR A 70 -14.98 -3.06 7.13
N THR A 71 -14.92 -2.90 8.45
CA THR A 71 -15.77 -3.60 9.43
C THR A 71 -16.49 -2.57 10.27
#